data_AF-A0A535GGE3-F1
#
_entry.id   AF-A0A535GGE3-F1
#
_cell.length_a   1.000
_cell.length_b   1.000
_cell.length_c   1.000
_cell.angle_alpha   90.00
_cell.angle_beta   90.00
_cell.angle_gamma   90.00
#
_symmetry.space_group_name_H-M   'P 1'
#
loop_
_entity.id
_entity.type
_entity.pdbx_description
1 polymer ?
#
loop_
_entity_poly.entity_id
_entity_poly.type
_entity_poly.pdbx_seq_one_letter_code
_entity_poly.pdbx_strand_id
1 'polypeptide(L)'
;THEELGEWAITINPFDVDATADALHKALLMDPVERHARAEKMRAVVQQNDVARWISAQLQDIRDLIEPLAARQPEVSREEALVAGEGTI
;
A
#
# COMPACT_ATOMS: atom_id res chain seq x y z
N THR A 1 8.91 1.03 3.17
CA THR A 1 9.88 0.09 2.54
C THR A 1 11.06 0.87 1.96
N HIS A 2 12.00 0.25 1.21
CA HIS A 2 13.02 1.01 0.46
C HIS A 2 12.39 2.07 -0.46
N GLU A 3 11.23 1.76 -1.05
CA GLU A 3 10.52 2.67 -1.95
C GLU A 3 10.04 3.94 -1.23
N GLU A 4 9.75 3.85 0.07
CA GLU A 4 9.25 4.98 0.86
C GLU A 4 10.35 5.69 1.67
N LEU A 5 11.32 4.92 2.17
CA LEU A 5 12.34 5.42 3.11
C LEU A 5 13.75 5.46 2.51
N GLY A 6 13.95 4.91 1.31
CA GLY A 6 15.26 4.66 0.71
C GLY A 6 16.08 5.92 0.47
N GLU A 7 15.44 7.08 0.28
CA GLU A 7 16.12 8.37 0.16
C GLU A 7 16.95 8.70 1.41
N TRP A 8 16.45 8.33 2.59
CA TRP A 8 17.06 8.67 3.88
C TRP A 8 17.75 7.47 4.55
N ALA A 9 17.37 6.26 4.17
CA ALA A 9 17.92 5.01 4.68
C ALA A 9 19.22 4.58 3.98
N ILE A 10 20.04 3.78 4.65
CA ILE A 10 21.08 2.99 3.99
C ILE A 10 20.44 1.72 3.48
N THR A 11 20.31 1.61 2.16
CA THR A 11 19.71 0.44 1.52
C THR A 11 20.77 -0.65 1.33
N ILE A 12 20.37 -1.89 1.57
CA ILE A 12 21.23 -3.07 1.44
C ILE A 12 20.57 -4.12 0.56
N ASN A 13 21.39 -4.95 -0.07
CA ASN A 13 20.96 -6.22 -0.65
C ASN A 13 21.06 -7.30 0.44
N PRO A 14 19.96 -7.96 0.83
CA PRO A 14 19.99 -8.94 1.94
C PRO A 14 20.76 -10.22 1.62
N PHE A 15 21.13 -10.46 0.36
CA PHE A 15 21.90 -11.63 -0.07
C PHE A 15 23.41 -11.36 -0.17
N ASP A 16 23.83 -10.11 0.02
CA ASP A 16 25.24 -9.71 -0.04
C ASP A 16 25.74 -9.36 1.37
N VAL A 17 26.49 -10.29 1.95
CA VAL A 17 27.01 -10.18 3.31
C VAL A 17 28.08 -9.09 3.42
N ASP A 18 28.96 -8.98 2.43
CA ASP A 18 30.05 -8.03 2.43
C ASP A 18 29.51 -6.59 2.28
N ALA A 19 28.59 -6.37 1.33
CA ALA A 19 27.94 -5.08 1.18
C ALA A 19 27.13 -4.69 2.43
N THR A 20 26.54 -5.65 3.13
CA THR A 20 25.84 -5.41 4.40
C THR A 20 26.82 -5.01 5.51
N ALA A 21 28.00 -5.63 5.57
CA ALA A 21 29.05 -5.26 6.53
C ALA A 21 29.56 -3.84 6.29
N ASP A 22 29.79 -3.46 5.03
CA ASP A 22 30.20 -2.10 4.66
C ASP A 22 29.11 -1.06 5.01
N ALA A 23 27.84 -1.39 4.77
CA ALA A 23 26.71 -0.54 5.13
C ALA A 23 26.62 -0.31 6.65
N LEU A 24 26.82 -1.36 7.47
CA LEU A 24 26.89 -1.26 8.92
C LEU A 24 28.07 -0.40 9.37
N HIS A 25 29.25 -0.61 8.79
CA HIS A 25 30.45 0.16 9.10
C HIS A 25 30.21 1.66 8.83
N LYS A 26 29.66 1.98 7.65
CA LYS A 26 29.27 3.35 7.30
C LYS A 26 28.26 3.93 8.29
N ALA A 27 27.24 3.18 8.68
CA ALA A 27 26.20 3.64 9.60
C ALA A 27 26.77 3.96 11.00
N LEU A 28 27.67 3.11 11.51
CA LEU A 28 28.29 3.26 12.82
C LEU A 28 29.27 4.43 12.88
N LEU A 29 29.95 4.73 11.78
CA LEU A 29 30.88 5.87 11.67
C LEU A 29 30.22 7.16 11.15
N MET A 30 28.93 7.13 10.83
CA MET A 30 28.20 8.28 10.31
C MET A 30 28.24 9.43 11.31
N ASP A 31 28.48 10.63 10.79
CA ASP A 31 28.45 11.87 11.57
C ASP A 31 27.11 11.97 12.33
N PRO A 32 27.12 12.32 13.63
CA PRO A 32 25.90 12.38 14.42
C PRO A 32 24.85 13.35 13.87
N VAL A 33 25.24 14.47 13.24
CA VAL A 33 24.31 15.44 12.65
C VAL A 33 23.64 14.85 11.42
N GLU A 34 24.42 14.20 10.54
CA GLU A 34 23.86 13.49 9.38
C GLU A 34 22.91 12.37 9.83
N ARG A 35 23.32 11.56 10.81
CA ARG A 35 22.51 10.46 11.35
C ARG A 35 21.18 10.97 11.91
N HIS A 36 21.22 12.08 12.65
CA HIS A 36 20.02 12.71 13.21
C HIS A 36 19.11 13.24 12.10
N ALA A 37 19.66 13.95 11.11
CA ALA A 37 18.90 14.51 10.00
C ALA A 37 18.17 13.41 9.20
N ARG A 38 18.85 12.29 8.88
CA ARG A 38 18.24 11.13 8.23
C ARG A 38 17.10 10.53 9.06
N ALA A 39 17.32 10.35 10.36
CA ALA A 39 16.32 9.80 11.26
C ALA A 39 15.06 10.67 11.34
N GLU A 40 15.21 11.99 11.45
CA GLU A 40 14.07 12.92 11.44
C GLU A 40 13.25 12.82 10.15
N LYS A 41 13.92 12.78 9.00
CA LYS A 41 13.24 12.65 7.71
C LYS A 41 12.47 11.34 7.60
N MET A 42 13.06 10.23 8.03
CA MET A 42 12.35 8.93 8.05
C MET A 42 11.14 8.96 8.99
N ARG A 43 11.25 9.56 10.19
CA ARG A 43 10.09 9.69 11.10
C ARG A 43 8.96 10.51 10.48
N ALA A 44 9.29 11.61 9.80
CA ALA A 44 8.30 12.42 9.12
C ALA A 44 7.56 11.63 8.03
N VAL A 45 8.26 10.80 7.25
CA VAL A 45 7.63 9.95 6.22
C VAL A 45 6.68 8.93 6.86
N VAL A 46 7.12 8.27 7.94
CA VAL A 46 6.28 7.28 8.65
C VAL A 46 5.03 7.93 9.24
N GLN A 47 5.16 9.10 9.87
CA GLN A 47 4.02 9.82 10.45
C GLN A 47 2.99 10.28 9.42
N GLN A 48 3.42 10.59 8.19
CA GLN A 48 2.51 10.99 7.10
C GLN A 48 1.74 9.82 6.46
N ASN A 49 2.23 8.59 6.67
CA ASN A 49 1.68 7.36 6.11
C ASN A 49 1.19 6.45 7.24
N ASP A 50 0.32 6.98 8.09
CA ASP A 50 -0.24 6.23 9.22
C ASP A 50 -1.30 5.19 8.79
N VAL A 51 -1.63 4.30 9.73
CA VAL A 51 -2.60 3.22 9.50
C VAL A 51 -4.01 3.74 9.22
N ALA A 52 -4.40 4.89 9.79
CA ALA A 52 -5.73 5.45 9.59
C ALA A 52 -5.89 5.92 8.14
N ARG A 53 -4.88 6.63 7.61
CA ARG A 53 -4.80 7.01 6.20
C ARG A 53 -4.83 5.79 5.29
N TRP A 54 -4.11 4.72 5.63
CA TRP A 54 -4.15 3.48 4.85
C TRP A 54 -5.57 2.90 4.80
N ILE A 55 -6.26 2.75 5.94
CA ILE A 55 -7.65 2.23 5.96
C ILE A 55 -8.58 3.13 5.14
N SER A 56 -8.48 4.45 5.29
CA SER A 56 -9.29 5.40 4.52
C SER A 56 -9.06 5.25 3.01
N ALA A 57 -7.80 5.11 2.58
CA ALA A 57 -7.47 4.89 1.18
C ALA A 57 -8.06 3.57 0.66
N GLN A 58 -7.91 2.47 1.40
CA GLN A 58 -8.47 1.17 1.00
C GLN A 58 -9.99 1.18 0.88
N LEU A 59 -10.69 1.84 1.82
CA LEU A 59 -12.16 1.97 1.75
C LEU A 59 -12.61 2.84 0.57
N GLN A 60 -11.84 3.87 0.24
CA GLN A 60 -12.09 4.70 -0.94
C GLN A 60 -11.89 3.90 -2.23
N ASP A 61 -10.78 3.15 -2.34
CA ASP A 61 -10.49 2.29 -3.49
C ASP A 61 -11.62 1.28 -3.73
N ILE A 62 -12.12 0.63 -2.67
CA ILE A 62 -13.24 -0.32 -2.77
C ILE A 62 -14.51 0.37 -3.26
N ARG A 63 -14.83 1.56 -2.74
CA ARG A 63 -16.00 2.34 -3.19
C ARG A 63 -15.90 2.67 -4.67
N ASP A 64 -14.74 3.18 -5.08
CA ASP A 64 -14.46 3.56 -6.46
C ASP A 64 -14.45 2.37 -7.43
N LEU A 65 -14.24 1.15 -6.93
CA LEU A 65 -14.37 -0.09 -7.72
C LEU A 65 -15.80 -0.61 -7.80
N ILE A 66 -16.60 -0.46 -6.75
CA ILE A 66 -17.99 -0.96 -6.70
C ILE A 66 -18.93 -0.09 -7.54
N GLU A 67 -18.76 1.23 -7.52
CA GLU A 67 -19.64 2.18 -8.21
C GLU A 67 -19.65 1.97 -9.75
N PRO A 68 -18.50 1.74 -10.41
CA PRO A 68 -18.45 1.36 -11.82
C PRO A 68 -18.99 -0.05 -12.09
N LEU A 69 -18.87 -0.98 -11.14
CA LEU A 69 -19.37 -2.35 -11.32
C LEU A 69 -20.90 -2.41 -11.27
N ALA A 70 -21.51 -1.66 -10.36
CA ALA A 70 -22.96 -1.51 -10.26
C ALA A 70 -23.54 -0.83 -11.52
N ALA A 71 -22.85 0.17 -12.06
CA ALA A 71 -23.23 0.83 -13.31
C ALA A 71 -23.11 -0.07 -14.55
N ARG A 72 -22.33 -1.17 -14.48
CA ARG A 72 -22.20 -2.18 -15.55
C ARG A 72 -23.27 -3.29 -15.49
N GLN A 73 -24.08 -3.34 -14.42
CA GLN A 73 -25.19 -4.30 -14.29
C GLN A 73 -26.60 -3.66 -14.32
N PRO A 74 -27.00 -2.87 -15.34
CA PRO A 74 -28.39 -2.41 -15.42
C PRO A 74 -29.37 -3.47 -15.98
N GLU A 75 -28.89 -4.59 -16.54
CA GLU A 75 -29.72 -5.50 -17.35
C GLU A 75 -29.70 -6.97 -16.85
N VAL A 76 -29.93 -7.25 -15.57
CA VAL A 76 -30.47 -8.57 -15.21
C VAL A 76 -31.99 -8.44 -15.32
N SER A 77 -32.45 -8.57 -16.56
CA SER A 77 -33.84 -8.46 -16.97
C SER A 77 -34.72 -9.35 -16.10
N ARG A 78 -35.75 -8.73 -15.53
CA ARG A 78 -36.85 -9.28 -14.75
C ARG A 78 -37.71 -10.33 -15.50
N GLU A 79 -37.20 -10.92 -16.57
CA GLU A 79 -37.89 -11.88 -17.43
C GLU A 79 -37.72 -13.35 -17.00
N GLU A 80 -36.62 -13.71 -16.31
CA GLU A 80 -36.43 -15.11 -15.87
C GLU A 80 -37.34 -15.50 -14.68
N ALA A 81 -37.86 -14.52 -13.92
CA ALA A 81 -38.75 -14.79 -12.79
C ALA A 81 -40.19 -15.12 -13.20
N LEU A 82 -40.60 -14.82 -14.45
CA LEU A 82 -41.97 -15.06 -14.91
C LEU A 82 -42.15 -16.45 -15.55
N VAL A 83 -41.07 -17.08 -16.04
CA VAL A 83 -41.15 -18.39 -16.71
C VAL A 83 -41.28 -19.56 -15.72
N ALA A 84 -40.90 -19.37 -14.45
CA ALA A 84 -40.99 -20.42 -13.42
C ALA A 84 -42.40 -20.63 -12.83
N GLY A 85 -43.38 -19.79 -13.20
CA GLY A 85 -44.75 -19.81 -12.65
C GLY A 85 -45.81 -20.45 -13.54
N GLU A 86 -45.51 -20.76 -14.81
CA GLU A 86 -46.49 -21.26 -15.78
C GLU A 86 -46.05 -22.60 -16.41
N GLY A 87 -46.22 -23.67 -15.63
CA GLY A 87 -46.19 -25.07 -16.09
C GLY A 87 -47.05 -25.90 -15.15
N THR A 88 -48.38 -25.76 -15.24
CA THR A 88 -49.30 -26.68 -15.95
C THR A 88 -49.57 -27.99 -15.19
N ILE A 89 -50.80 -28.03 -14.65
CA ILE A 89 -51.71 -29.17 -14.37
C ILE A 89 -51.34 -30.12 -13.23
#